data_AF-A0A7C7JP72-F1
#
_entry.id   AF-A0A7C7JP72-F1
#
_cell.length_a   1.000
_cell.length_b   1.000
_cell.length_c   1.000
_cell.angle_alpha   90.00
_cell.angle_beta   90.00
_cell.angle_gamma   90.00
#
_symmetry.space_group_name_H-M   'P 1'
#
loop_
_entity.id
_entity.type
_entity.pdbx_description
1 polymer ?
#
loop_
_entity_poly.entity_id
_entity_poly.type
_entity_poly.pdbx_seq_one_letter_code
_entity_poly.pdbx_strand_id
1 'polypeptide(L)'
;MNSLVKAVIGAILVLSSGAILLLGGRRIIEQERMAEEVDRLRAGLYRTRTTAERCQQSIVAGENALVGLGARLDSLRARVDSFEALDARGVPLDRYETYLGTFNMYNDTASTWEERERQLRAAEAACRSVILEHNSLSDSLQALLSELGVD
;
A
#
# COMPACT_ATOMS: atom_id res chain seq x y z
N MET A 1 74.13 1.27 -19.56
CA MET A 1 72.77 1.07 -19.01
C MET A 1 72.08 -0.01 -19.85
N ASN A 2 71.94 -1.22 -19.30
CA ASN A 2 71.63 -2.45 -20.06
C ASN A 2 70.21 -2.44 -20.66
N SER A 3 70.09 -2.97 -21.88
CA SER A 3 68.82 -3.15 -22.61
C SER A 3 67.75 -3.87 -21.77
N LEU A 4 68.18 -4.81 -20.92
CA LEU A 4 67.35 -5.51 -19.92
C LEU A 4 66.66 -4.58 -18.92
N VAL A 5 67.31 -3.52 -18.47
CA VAL A 5 66.73 -2.58 -17.48
C VAL A 5 65.59 -1.76 -18.10
N LYS A 6 65.73 -1.37 -19.38
CA LYS A 6 64.69 -0.64 -20.11
C LYS A 6 63.45 -1.51 -20.38
N ALA A 7 63.65 -2.79 -20.70
CA ALA A 7 62.55 -3.73 -20.94
C ALA A 7 61.74 -4.03 -19.67
N VAL A 8 62.41 -4.19 -18.51
CA VAL A 8 61.75 -4.46 -17.23
C VAL A 8 60.94 -3.25 -16.76
N ILE A 9 61.47 -2.03 -16.88
CA ILE A 9 60.74 -0.81 -16.50
C ILE A 9 59.53 -0.58 -17.40
N GLY A 10 59.65 -0.81 -18.71
CA GLY A 10 58.54 -0.69 -19.65
C GLY A 10 57.41 -1.68 -19.38
N ALA A 11 57.73 -2.94 -19.03
CA ALA A 11 56.73 -3.95 -18.70
C ALA A 11 55.98 -3.65 -17.40
N ILE A 12 56.67 -3.15 -16.37
CA ILE A 12 56.07 -2.79 -15.07
C ILE A 12 55.09 -1.61 -15.22
N LEU A 13 55.47 -0.58 -15.99
CA LEU A 13 54.63 0.61 -16.24
C LEU A 13 53.34 0.27 -17.01
N VAL A 14 53.39 -0.64 -17.99
CA VAL A 14 52.19 -1.07 -18.73
C VAL A 14 51.26 -1.90 -17.83
N LEU A 15 51.82 -2.79 -16.99
CA LEU A 15 51.04 -3.60 -16.06
C LEU A 15 50.38 -2.76 -14.94
N SER A 16 51.08 -1.76 -14.40
CA SER A 16 50.49 -0.86 -13.39
C SER A 16 49.38 0.01 -13.98
N SER A 17 49.53 0.46 -15.24
CA SER A 17 48.54 1.29 -15.92
C SER A 17 47.26 0.52 -16.26
N GLY A 18 47.39 -0.73 -16.73
CA GLY A 18 46.26 -1.61 -17.01
C GLY A 18 45.48 -1.99 -15.75
N ALA A 19 46.17 -2.23 -14.63
CA ALA A 19 45.51 -2.52 -13.35
C ALA A 19 44.72 -1.33 -12.80
N ILE A 20 45.25 -0.11 -12.91
CA ILE A 20 44.55 1.12 -12.47
C ILE A 20 43.32 1.39 -13.33
N LEU A 21 43.38 1.18 -14.65
CA LEU A 21 42.23 1.34 -15.54
C LEU A 21 41.16 0.26 -15.31
N LEU A 22 41.56 -1.00 -15.04
CA LEU A 22 40.62 -2.07 -14.72
C LEU A 22 39.96 -1.87 -13.34
N LEU A 23 40.71 -1.41 -12.33
CA LEU A 23 40.19 -1.11 -10.99
C LEU A 23 39.32 0.15 -11.01
N GLY A 24 39.72 1.19 -11.74
CA GLY A 24 38.97 2.44 -11.90
C GLY A 24 37.68 2.24 -12.68
N GLY A 25 37.73 1.49 -13.79
CA GLY A 25 36.54 1.16 -14.58
C GLY A 25 35.51 0.34 -13.81
N ARG A 26 35.95 -0.64 -12.99
CA ARG A 26 35.03 -1.40 -12.12
C ARG A 26 34.34 -0.51 -11.09
N ARG A 27 35.07 0.39 -10.44
CA ARG A 27 34.49 1.33 -9.46
C ARG A 27 33.46 2.27 -10.08
N ILE A 28 33.69 2.76 -11.29
CA ILE A 28 32.74 3.65 -11.98
C ILE A 28 31.45 2.89 -12.30
N ILE A 29 31.55 1.67 -12.85
CA ILE A 29 30.37 0.84 -13.16
C ILE A 29 29.59 0.48 -11.90
N GLU A 30 30.29 0.17 -10.80
CA GLU A 30 29.65 -0.09 -9.50
C GLU A 30 28.93 1.15 -8.97
N GLN A 31 29.54 2.34 -9.06
CA GLN A 31 28.92 3.59 -8.63
C GLN A 31 27.67 3.94 -9.45
N GLU A 32 27.71 3.79 -10.77
CA GLU A 32 26.56 4.02 -11.64
C GLU A 32 25.40 3.06 -11.30
N ARG A 33 25.71 1.78 -11.08
CA ARG A 33 24.72 0.77 -10.68
C ARG A 33 24.08 1.09 -9.32
N MET A 34 24.88 1.53 -8.35
CA MET A 34 24.35 1.92 -7.04
C MET A 34 23.47 3.17 -7.13
N ALA A 35 23.85 4.15 -7.95
CA ALA A 35 23.05 5.35 -8.18
C ALA A 35 21.69 4.99 -8.82
N GLU A 36 21.69 4.12 -9.83
CA GLU A 36 20.47 3.61 -10.45
C GLU A 36 19.58 2.86 -9.45
N GLU A 37 20.17 2.06 -8.58
CA GLU A 37 19.44 1.33 -7.53
C GLU A 37 18.83 2.28 -6.49
N VAL A 38 19.56 3.31 -6.05
CA VAL A 38 19.04 4.36 -5.15
C VAL A 38 17.85 5.07 -5.80
N ASP A 39 17.96 5.48 -7.06
CA ASP A 39 16.89 6.16 -7.77
C ASP A 39 15.67 5.26 -7.97
N ARG A 40 15.88 3.98 -8.25
CA ARG A 40 14.82 2.97 -8.32
C ARG A 40 14.07 2.82 -7.00
N LEU A 41 14.80 2.71 -5.88
CA LEU A 41 14.22 2.60 -4.54
C LEU A 41 13.46 3.86 -4.14
N ARG A 42 14.02 5.05 -4.40
CA ARG A 42 13.35 6.34 -4.18
C ARG A 42 12.07 6.48 -5.00
N ALA A 43 12.10 6.09 -6.27
CA ALA A 43 10.91 6.09 -7.12
C ALA A 43 9.85 5.11 -6.59
N GLY A 44 10.26 3.94 -6.10
CA GLY A 44 9.38 2.99 -5.42
C GLY A 44 8.74 3.58 -4.15
N LEU A 45 9.53 4.21 -3.29
CA LEU A 45 9.06 4.88 -2.07
C LEU A 45 8.04 5.98 -2.37
N TYR A 46 8.30 6.80 -3.39
CA TYR A 46 7.37 7.84 -3.83
C TYR A 46 6.03 7.23 -4.28
N ARG A 47 6.07 6.18 -5.11
CA ARG A 47 4.86 5.50 -5.60
C ARG A 47 4.06 4.88 -4.46
N THR A 48 4.70 4.13 -3.58
CA THR A 48 4.04 3.47 -2.44
C THR A 48 3.44 4.47 -1.47
N ARG A 49 4.12 5.60 -1.21
CA ARG A 49 3.58 6.70 -0.43
C ARG A 49 2.31 7.29 -1.05
N THR A 50 2.33 7.65 -2.33
CA THR A 50 1.13 8.19 -2.99
C THR A 50 -0.01 7.17 -2.99
N THR A 51 0.30 5.88 -3.17
CA THR A 51 -0.70 4.82 -3.07
C THR A 51 -1.26 4.69 -1.64
N ALA A 52 -0.42 4.79 -0.61
CA ALA A 52 -0.84 4.77 0.79
C ALA A 52 -1.77 5.96 1.13
N GLU A 53 -1.46 7.16 0.64
CA GLU A 53 -2.31 8.36 0.80
C GLU A 53 -3.69 8.17 0.15
N ARG A 54 -3.74 7.62 -1.07
CA ARG A 54 -5.02 7.27 -1.72
C ARG A 54 -5.79 6.20 -0.97
N CYS A 55 -5.07 5.20 -0.45
CA CYS A 55 -5.61 4.15 0.39
C CYS A 55 -6.31 4.75 1.61
N GLN A 56 -5.63 5.62 2.35
CA GLN A 56 -6.19 6.30 3.52
C GLN A 56 -7.48 7.07 3.16
N GLN A 57 -7.47 7.84 2.07
CA GLN A 57 -8.66 8.56 1.61
C GLN A 57 -9.82 7.62 1.26
N SER A 58 -9.52 6.50 0.59
CA SER A 58 -10.51 5.49 0.23
C SER A 58 -11.12 4.79 1.45
N ILE A 59 -10.31 4.46 2.46
CA ILE A 59 -10.80 3.84 3.70
C ILE A 59 -11.74 4.80 4.42
N VAL A 60 -11.31 6.05 4.64
CA VAL A 60 -12.15 7.07 5.31
C VAL A 60 -13.46 7.31 4.57
N ALA A 61 -13.44 7.33 3.24
CA ALA A 61 -14.66 7.45 2.45
C ALA A 61 -15.59 6.23 2.64
N GLY A 62 -15.04 5.02 2.69
CA GLY A 62 -15.78 3.79 2.93
C GLY A 62 -16.38 3.72 4.33
N GLU A 63 -15.60 4.08 5.36
CA GLU A 63 -16.06 4.16 6.76
C GLU A 63 -17.23 5.13 6.90
N ASN A 64 -17.11 6.34 6.34
CA ASN A 64 -18.18 7.34 6.37
C ASN A 64 -19.46 6.84 5.67
N ALA A 65 -19.32 6.10 4.55
CA ALA A 65 -20.46 5.50 3.87
C ALA A 65 -21.14 4.42 4.72
N LEU A 66 -20.37 3.59 5.45
CA LEU A 66 -20.91 2.59 6.36
C LEU A 66 -21.61 3.21 7.57
N VAL A 67 -21.08 4.31 8.12
CA VAL A 67 -21.75 5.06 9.19
C VAL A 67 -23.11 5.57 8.72
N GLY A 68 -23.18 6.17 7.53
CA GLY A 68 -24.44 6.63 6.96
C GLY A 68 -25.45 5.51 6.71
N LEU A 69 -25.00 4.35 6.22
CA LEU A 69 -25.85 3.18 6.05
C LEU A 69 -26.30 2.59 7.39
N GLY A 70 -25.42 2.55 8.39
CA GLY A 70 -25.74 2.10 9.74
C GLY A 70 -26.86 2.95 10.38
N ALA A 71 -26.76 4.27 10.29
CA ALA A 71 -27.81 5.17 10.78
C ALA A 71 -29.16 4.94 10.08
N ARG A 72 -29.15 4.65 8.77
CA ARG A 72 -30.36 4.29 8.02
C ARG A 72 -30.91 2.94 8.47
N LEU A 73 -30.04 1.96 8.71
CA LEU A 73 -30.43 0.63 9.19
C LEU A 73 -31.08 0.72 10.57
N ASP A 74 -30.51 1.50 11.49
CA ASP A 74 -31.05 1.72 12.84
C ASP A 74 -32.42 2.42 12.77
N SER A 75 -32.57 3.41 11.89
CA SER A 75 -33.85 4.09 11.65
C SER A 75 -34.92 3.12 11.13
N LEU A 76 -34.57 2.26 10.17
CA LEU A 76 -35.49 1.25 9.62
C LEU A 76 -35.85 0.19 10.67
N ARG A 77 -34.87 -0.27 11.46
CA ARG A 77 -35.08 -1.19 12.56
C ARG A 77 -36.06 -0.64 13.58
N ALA A 78 -35.85 0.60 14.04
CA ALA A 78 -36.76 1.23 14.99
C ALA A 78 -38.20 1.33 14.44
N ARG A 79 -38.36 1.52 13.13
CA ARG A 79 -39.68 1.52 12.48
C ARG A 79 -40.31 0.12 12.43
N VAL A 80 -39.54 -0.90 12.08
CA VAL A 80 -39.97 -2.31 12.13
C VAL A 80 -40.42 -2.66 13.55
N ASP A 81 -39.57 -2.41 14.54
CA ASP A 81 -39.86 -2.64 15.96
C ASP A 81 -41.14 -1.91 16.40
N SER A 82 -41.37 -0.69 15.90
CA SER A 82 -42.58 0.08 16.23
C SER A 82 -43.87 -0.54 15.69
N PHE A 83 -43.83 -1.22 14.53
CA PHE A 83 -44.97 -1.95 14.01
C PHE A 83 -45.22 -3.24 14.80
N GLU A 84 -44.16 -3.96 15.14
CA GLU A 84 -44.22 -5.21 15.89
C GLU A 84 -44.68 -5.00 17.34
N ALA A 85 -44.44 -3.82 17.91
CA ALA A 85 -44.89 -3.47 19.25
C ALA A 85 -46.39 -3.14 19.36
N LEU A 86 -47.12 -2.98 18.25
CA LEU A 86 -48.53 -2.56 18.27
C LEU A 86 -49.46 -3.62 18.87
N ASP A 87 -49.24 -4.90 18.58
CA ASP A 87 -50.01 -6.03 19.11
C ASP A 87 -49.10 -7.25 19.22
N ALA A 88 -49.12 -7.91 20.39
CA ALA A 88 -48.27 -9.07 20.68
C ALA A 88 -48.55 -10.29 19.77
N ARG A 89 -49.70 -10.32 19.07
CA ARG A 89 -50.07 -11.37 18.12
C ARG A 89 -49.53 -11.12 16.71
N GLY A 90 -48.91 -9.96 16.46
CA GLY A 90 -48.33 -9.56 15.17
C GLY A 90 -48.84 -8.22 14.66
N VAL A 91 -48.36 -7.82 13.48
CA VAL A 91 -48.69 -6.52 12.89
C VAL A 91 -50.14 -6.47 12.38
N PRO A 92 -50.94 -5.45 12.73
CA PRO A 92 -52.31 -5.29 12.24
C PRO A 92 -52.44 -5.27 10.71
N LEU A 93 -53.51 -5.87 10.18
CA LEU A 93 -53.72 -6.06 8.73
C LEU A 93 -53.72 -4.74 7.95
N ASP A 94 -54.29 -3.67 8.52
CA ASP A 94 -54.33 -2.32 7.92
C ASP A 94 -52.94 -1.66 7.81
N ARG A 95 -51.96 -2.15 8.56
CA ARG A 95 -50.56 -1.66 8.56
C ARG A 95 -49.58 -2.62 7.90
N TYR A 96 -50.00 -3.84 7.59
CA TYR A 96 -49.12 -4.93 7.17
C TYR A 96 -48.32 -4.62 5.89
N GLU A 97 -48.95 -3.99 4.89
CA GLU A 97 -48.27 -3.59 3.65
C GLU A 97 -47.15 -2.56 3.90
N THR A 98 -47.40 -1.59 4.80
CA THR A 98 -46.39 -0.58 5.15
C THR A 98 -45.24 -1.19 5.97
N TYR A 99 -45.58 -2.13 6.85
CA TYR A 99 -44.60 -2.92 7.59
C TYR A 99 -43.72 -3.72 6.63
N LEU A 100 -44.30 -4.50 5.71
CA LEU A 100 -43.54 -5.30 4.74
C LEU A 100 -42.62 -4.44 3.89
N GLY A 101 -43.09 -3.28 3.41
CA GLY A 101 -42.23 -2.34 2.68
C GLY A 101 -41.03 -1.87 3.52
N THR A 102 -41.25 -1.54 4.80
CA THR A 102 -40.18 -1.11 5.70
C THR A 102 -39.22 -2.25 6.04
N PHE A 103 -39.75 -3.45 6.26
CA PHE A 103 -38.99 -4.66 6.57
C PHE A 103 -38.11 -5.10 5.38
N ASN A 104 -38.64 -5.04 4.16
CA ASN A 104 -37.86 -5.31 2.96
C ASN A 104 -36.76 -4.28 2.76
N MET A 105 -37.07 -2.98 2.94
CA MET A 105 -36.04 -1.94 2.90
C MET A 105 -34.96 -2.13 3.97
N TYR A 106 -35.33 -2.58 5.18
CA TYR A 106 -34.40 -2.93 6.23
C TYR A 106 -33.46 -4.05 5.77
N ASN A 107 -34.01 -5.16 5.28
CA ASN A 107 -33.21 -6.31 4.81
C ASN A 107 -32.29 -5.96 3.65
N ASP A 108 -32.77 -5.20 2.65
CA ASP A 108 -31.97 -4.75 1.52
C ASP A 108 -30.82 -3.84 1.97
N THR A 109 -31.11 -2.94 2.93
CA THR A 109 -30.10 -2.04 3.51
C THR A 109 -29.08 -2.83 4.34
N ALA A 110 -29.52 -3.82 5.11
CA ALA A 110 -28.65 -4.70 5.90
C ALA A 110 -27.68 -5.47 4.99
N SER A 111 -28.20 -6.11 3.94
CA SER A 111 -27.37 -6.81 2.96
C SER A 111 -26.37 -5.89 2.27
N THR A 112 -26.79 -4.66 1.92
CA THR A 112 -25.90 -3.66 1.32
C THR A 112 -24.80 -3.23 2.29
N TRP A 113 -25.15 -3.05 3.57
CA TRP A 113 -24.19 -2.68 4.62
C TRP A 113 -23.15 -3.79 4.80
N GLU A 114 -23.56 -5.05 4.91
CA GLU A 114 -22.67 -6.21 5.04
C GLU A 114 -21.71 -6.33 3.85
N GLU A 115 -22.22 -6.17 2.62
CA GLU A 115 -21.37 -6.23 1.43
C GLU A 115 -20.31 -5.13 1.43
N ARG A 116 -20.69 -3.90 1.77
CA ARG A 116 -19.74 -2.79 1.83
C ARG A 116 -18.73 -2.94 2.96
N GLU A 117 -19.13 -3.54 4.07
CA GLU A 117 -18.24 -3.83 5.19
C GLU A 117 -17.17 -4.85 4.78
N ARG A 118 -17.56 -5.92 4.08
CA ARG A 118 -16.60 -6.88 3.50
C ARG A 118 -15.64 -6.22 2.51
N GLN A 119 -16.16 -5.37 1.63
CA GLN A 119 -15.34 -4.64 0.65
C GLN A 119 -14.34 -3.70 1.35
N LEU A 120 -14.78 -3.00 2.41
CA LEU A 120 -13.90 -2.13 3.18
C LEU A 120 -12.77 -2.93 3.84
N ARG A 121 -13.08 -4.06 4.49
CA ARG A 121 -12.05 -4.93 5.08
C ARG A 121 -11.05 -5.44 4.04
N ALA A 122 -11.52 -5.80 2.85
CA ALA A 122 -10.66 -6.22 1.76
C ALA A 122 -9.74 -5.08 1.28
N ALA A 123 -10.29 -3.86 1.16
CA ALA A 123 -9.52 -2.66 0.84
C ALA A 123 -8.47 -2.35 1.92
N GLU A 124 -8.82 -2.44 3.21
CA GLU A 124 -7.89 -2.25 4.32
C GLU A 124 -6.73 -3.25 4.28
N ALA A 125 -7.02 -4.52 4.00
CA ALA A 125 -6.00 -5.55 3.85
C ALA A 125 -5.05 -5.26 2.67
N ALA A 126 -5.57 -4.82 1.54
CA ALA A 126 -4.76 -4.39 0.40
C ALA A 126 -3.94 -3.12 0.71
N CYS A 127 -4.50 -2.17 1.45
CA CYS A 127 -3.77 -0.98 1.87
C CYS A 127 -2.64 -1.31 2.87
N ARG A 128 -2.84 -2.32 3.73
CA ARG A 128 -1.77 -2.83 4.60
C ARG A 128 -0.60 -3.39 3.79
N SER A 129 -0.84 -4.09 2.68
CA SER A 129 0.28 -4.61 1.87
C SER A 129 1.12 -3.48 1.25
N VAL A 130 0.51 -2.35 0.89
CA VAL A 130 1.24 -1.16 0.38
C VAL A 130 2.16 -0.58 1.45
N ILE A 131 1.72 -0.53 2.70
CA ILE A 131 2.55 -0.04 3.82
C ILE A 131 3.73 -0.99 4.05
N LEU A 132 3.50 -2.31 3.99
CA LEU A 132 4.58 -3.29 4.12
C LEU A 132 5.61 -3.19 2.99
N GLU A 133 5.15 -2.96 1.74
CA GLU A 133 6.03 -2.71 0.60
C GLU A 133 6.84 -1.42 0.80
N HIS A 134 6.20 -0.35 1.26
CA HIS A 134 6.88 0.91 1.57
C HIS A 134 8.01 0.71 2.59
N ASN A 135 7.73 -0.01 3.68
CA ASN A 135 8.71 -0.31 4.71
C ASN A 135 9.87 -1.13 4.15
N SER A 136 9.58 -2.18 3.37
CA SER A 136 10.62 -3.00 2.72
C SER A 136 11.52 -2.18 1.79
N LEU A 137 10.95 -1.24 1.02
CA LEU A 137 11.72 -0.34 0.16
C LEU A 137 12.57 0.63 0.99
N SER A 138 12.04 1.11 2.12
CA SER A 138 12.75 2.01 3.02
C SER A 138 13.95 1.31 3.64
N ASP A 139 13.75 0.09 4.14
CA ASP A 139 14.80 -0.75 4.72
C ASP A 139 15.88 -1.07 3.67
N SER A 140 15.48 -1.37 2.44
CA SER A 140 16.42 -1.63 1.33
C SER A 140 17.24 -0.39 0.99
N LEU A 141 16.63 0.79 0.98
CA LEU A 141 17.33 2.04 0.73
C LEU A 141 18.30 2.37 1.88
N GLN A 142 17.87 2.17 3.12
CA GLN A 142 18.72 2.38 4.29
C GLN A 142 19.93 1.46 4.27
N ALA A 143 19.73 0.17 4.01
CA ALA A 143 20.83 -0.80 3.88
C ALA A 143 21.84 -0.37 2.80
N LEU A 144 21.35 0.06 1.64
CA LEU A 144 22.20 0.53 0.54
C LEU A 144 22.98 1.80 0.90
N LEU A 145 22.35 2.75 1.60
CA LEU A 145 23.01 3.98 2.05
C LEU A 145 24.08 3.70 3.11
N SER A 146 23.80 2.79 4.04
CA SER A 146 24.78 2.34 5.05
C SER A 146 25.98 1.63 4.40
N GLU A 147 25.78 0.81 3.35
CA GLU A 147 26.87 0.22 2.57
C GLU A 147 27.75 1.28 1.89
N LEU A 148 27.16 2.42 1.52
CA LEU A 148 27.86 3.56 0.93
C LEU A 148 28.50 4.50 1.97
N GLY A 149 28.34 4.21 3.27
CA GLY A 149 28.85 5.05 4.35
C GLY A 149 28.10 6.37 4.51
N VAL A 150 26.85 6.43 4.07
CA VAL A 150 25.94 7.56 4.22
C VAL A 150 24.92 7.19 5.30
N ASP A 151 25.17 7.63 6.53
CA ASP A 151 24.24 7.52 7.67
C ASP A 151 23.38 8.81 7.83
#